data_AF-A0A3R6UKX4-F1
#
_entry.id   AF-A0A3R6UKX4-F1
#
_cell.length_a   1.000
_cell.length_b   1.000
_cell.length_c   1.000
_cell.angle_alpha   90.00
_cell.angle_beta   90.00
_cell.angle_gamma   90.00
#
_symmetry.space_group_name_H-M   'P 1'
#
loop_
_entity.id
_entity.type
_entity.pdbx_description
1 polymer ?
#
loop_
_entity_poly.entity_id
_entity_poly.type
_entity_poly.pdbx_seq_one_letter_code
_entity_poly.pdbx_strand_id
1 'polypeptide(L)'
;MADYVMLEDIFETTENMTVLRDNRLNDDGTDTVTGVDWFRFRETTAASFYVSGNSWIGIGQNSEQLKISRRDADLYTLKREEGTLLEHYKFLRIRWEGYSAHGNNNASTRLIWDALFFDTRDIVLYFVEVPASSSSIGECGLYTKSKNIPFQIAKGKTVTFLHQDDVGNEYELSDDPPVFLDPYNRRYLFKDGEGMLYTITDDALTPLEETELTAELFEMYGVPDLPDGNVLLGLKNPSVLYWHDSHNRFPDMKISYKGVPKPQVIYSEDIDMSDASILGIEKVTCDCDEKCLFAVSFDRGKTWLGYVNNKWVKFTEESSGMSRAAIEAVSSDAWAEKATTGTIKYRFVLSGADGFITNVITDFLNTEE
;
A
#
# COMPACT_ATOMS: atom_id res chain seq x y z
N MET A 1 -14.72 -28.32 12.60
CA MET A 1 -13.53 -27.82 11.90
C MET A 1 -13.40 -26.36 12.32
N ALA A 2 -12.22 -25.88 12.67
CA ALA A 2 -12.05 -24.47 13.01
C ALA A 2 -12.24 -23.62 11.75
N ASP A 3 -12.82 -22.43 11.92
CA ASP A 3 -12.97 -21.46 10.84
C ASP A 3 -12.26 -20.16 11.21
N TYR A 4 -11.64 -19.53 10.21
CA TYR A 4 -10.83 -18.32 10.36
C TYR A 4 -11.31 -17.26 9.36
N VAL A 5 -11.26 -16.00 9.76
CA VAL A 5 -11.69 -14.88 8.91
C VAL A 5 -10.52 -14.31 8.12
N MET A 6 -9.33 -14.25 8.70
CA MET A 6 -8.12 -13.79 8.04
C MET A 6 -7.07 -14.92 7.99
N LEU A 7 -6.21 -14.89 6.98
CA LEU A 7 -5.10 -15.86 6.86
C LEU A 7 -4.17 -15.79 8.07
N GLU A 8 -3.94 -14.58 8.60
CA GLU A 8 -3.09 -14.32 9.75
C GLU A 8 -3.61 -15.00 11.03
N ASP A 9 -4.94 -15.04 11.22
CA ASP A 9 -5.59 -15.62 12.40
C ASP A 9 -5.24 -17.12 12.54
N ILE A 10 -5.02 -17.81 11.42
CA ILE A 10 -4.62 -19.23 11.41
C ILE A 10 -3.28 -19.38 12.15
N PHE A 11 -2.35 -18.43 12.00
CA PHE A 11 -1.01 -18.55 12.56
C PHE A 11 -0.91 -18.16 14.05
N GLU A 12 -1.89 -17.42 14.58
CA GLU A 12 -1.83 -16.86 15.94
C GLU A 12 -1.98 -17.90 17.05
N THR A 13 -2.65 -19.03 16.76
CA THR A 13 -2.94 -20.08 17.74
C THR A 13 -2.54 -21.46 17.24
N THR A 14 -2.37 -22.39 18.20
CA THR A 14 -2.23 -23.83 17.92
C THR A 14 -3.27 -24.67 18.66
N GLU A 15 -4.27 -24.04 19.29
CA GLU A 15 -5.28 -24.71 20.12
C GLU A 15 -6.14 -25.71 19.33
N ASN A 16 -6.40 -25.42 18.06
CA ASN A 16 -7.19 -26.28 17.17
C ASN A 16 -6.36 -27.41 16.53
N MET A 17 -5.05 -27.46 16.77
CA MET A 17 -4.18 -28.46 16.17
C MET A 17 -4.14 -29.77 16.99
N THR A 18 -4.17 -30.89 16.28
CA THR A 18 -3.89 -32.21 16.86
C THR A 18 -2.39 -32.44 16.90
N VAL A 19 -1.86 -32.79 18.08
CA VAL A 19 -0.46 -33.17 18.27
C VAL A 19 -0.24 -34.60 17.78
N LEU A 20 0.65 -34.78 16.80
CA LEU A 20 1.03 -36.09 16.25
C LEU A 20 2.33 -36.60 16.87
N ARG A 21 3.22 -35.67 17.21
CA ARG A 21 4.46 -35.91 17.94
C ARG A 21 4.59 -34.85 19.01
N ASP A 22 4.80 -35.30 20.24
CA ASP A 22 4.85 -34.43 21.43
C ASP A 22 6.23 -34.50 22.07
N ASN A 23 7.06 -33.48 21.80
CA ASN A 23 8.38 -33.29 22.38
C ASN A 23 9.26 -34.56 22.38
N ARG A 24 9.29 -35.28 21.24
CA ARG A 24 10.07 -36.50 21.05
C ARG A 24 10.92 -36.38 19.80
N LEU A 25 12.24 -36.42 19.99
CA LEU A 25 13.21 -36.32 18.91
C LEU A 25 12.87 -37.28 17.75
N ASN A 26 12.85 -36.70 16.55
CA ASN A 26 12.90 -37.35 15.27
C ASN A 26 13.99 -36.64 14.45
N ASP A 27 15.08 -37.35 14.21
CA ASP A 27 16.28 -36.89 13.52
C ASP A 27 16.16 -37.20 12.01
N ASP A 28 16.45 -38.44 11.63
CA ASP A 28 16.34 -38.89 10.23
C ASP A 28 14.99 -39.53 9.85
N GLY A 29 14.10 -39.75 10.81
CA GLY A 29 12.83 -40.44 10.58
C GLY A 29 11.82 -39.58 9.83
N THR A 30 10.74 -40.23 9.37
CA THR A 30 9.64 -39.58 8.65
C THR A 30 8.32 -40.00 9.28
N ASP A 31 7.58 -39.02 9.79
CA ASP A 31 6.24 -39.20 10.32
C ASP A 31 5.23 -39.20 9.16
N THR A 32 4.25 -40.10 9.23
CA THR A 32 3.12 -40.09 8.29
C THR A 32 1.98 -39.28 8.91
N VAL A 33 1.56 -38.23 8.22
CA VAL A 33 0.46 -37.35 8.59
C VAL A 33 -0.73 -37.66 7.69
N THR A 34 -1.91 -37.87 8.28
CA THR A 34 -3.16 -38.04 7.51
C THR A 34 -3.38 -36.81 6.62
N GLY A 35 -3.59 -37.02 5.32
CA GLY A 35 -3.77 -35.94 4.37
C GLY A 35 -5.24 -35.59 4.15
N VAL A 36 -5.57 -35.24 2.91
CA VAL A 36 -6.90 -34.80 2.46
C VAL A 36 -7.19 -35.31 1.04
N ASP A 37 -8.45 -35.38 0.65
CA ASP A 37 -8.88 -35.86 -0.67
C ASP A 37 -8.97 -34.75 -1.74
N TRP A 38 -9.03 -33.49 -1.31
CA TRP A 38 -9.21 -32.32 -2.16
C TRP A 38 -7.90 -31.65 -2.63
N PHE A 39 -6.76 -31.91 -1.98
CA PHE A 39 -5.46 -31.38 -2.39
C PHE A 39 -4.73 -32.35 -3.33
N ARG A 40 -4.15 -31.84 -4.42
CA ARG A 40 -3.34 -32.63 -5.36
C ARG A 40 -2.00 -31.96 -5.62
N PHE A 41 -0.95 -32.77 -5.69
CA PHE A 41 0.38 -32.34 -6.07
C PHE A 41 0.97 -33.35 -7.03
N ARG A 42 1.49 -32.88 -8.17
CA ARG A 42 2.05 -33.72 -9.24
C ARG A 42 1.10 -34.85 -9.64
N GLU A 43 -0.16 -34.51 -9.89
CA GLU A 43 -1.27 -35.41 -10.24
C GLU A 43 -1.66 -36.43 -9.15
N THR A 44 -0.98 -36.40 -8.00
CA THR A 44 -1.22 -37.31 -6.88
C THR A 44 -2.10 -36.61 -5.85
N THR A 45 -3.22 -37.23 -5.48
CA THR A 45 -4.02 -36.76 -4.35
C THR A 45 -3.23 -36.95 -3.05
N ALA A 46 -3.13 -35.90 -2.25
CA ALA A 46 -2.36 -35.88 -1.02
C ALA A 46 -3.12 -36.53 0.15
N ALA A 47 -3.51 -37.80 0.00
CA ALA A 47 -4.19 -38.57 1.03
C ALA A 47 -3.30 -38.82 2.27
N SER A 48 -1.99 -38.69 2.11
CA SER A 48 -0.99 -38.69 3.19
C SER A 48 0.09 -37.66 2.91
N PHE A 49 0.63 -37.08 3.98
CA PHE A 49 1.85 -36.28 3.96
C PHE A 49 2.95 -37.01 4.74
N TYR A 50 4.19 -36.88 4.29
CA TYR A 50 5.36 -37.51 4.88
C TYR A 50 6.27 -36.40 5.39
N VAL A 51 6.32 -36.20 6.70
CA VAL A 51 7.03 -35.07 7.31
C VAL A 51 8.28 -35.58 8.01
N SER A 52 9.44 -35.13 7.56
CA SER A 52 10.73 -35.60 8.07
C SER A 52 11.29 -34.77 9.22
N GLY A 53 12.07 -35.43 10.07
CA GLY A 53 12.94 -34.77 11.04
C GLY A 53 13.96 -33.83 10.38
N ASN A 54 14.40 -34.16 9.17
CA ASN A 54 15.28 -33.32 8.36
C ASN A 54 14.59 -32.13 7.66
N SER A 55 13.39 -31.74 8.13
CA SER A 55 12.65 -30.54 7.72
C SER A 55 12.30 -30.51 6.21
N TRP A 56 11.64 -31.57 5.76
CA TRP A 56 11.00 -31.64 4.45
C TRP A 56 9.64 -32.34 4.53
N ILE A 57 8.80 -32.08 3.53
CA ILE A 57 7.48 -32.68 3.35
C ILE A 57 7.40 -33.40 2.00
N GLY A 58 6.95 -34.64 2.02
CA GLY A 58 6.45 -35.37 0.86
C GLY A 58 4.93 -35.31 0.81
N ILE A 59 4.38 -34.96 -0.35
CA ILE A 59 2.96 -34.69 -0.59
C ILE A 59 2.38 -35.84 -1.43
N GLY A 60 1.56 -36.70 -0.80
CA GLY A 60 1.03 -37.91 -1.43
C GLY A 60 2.07 -39.02 -1.68
N GLN A 61 3.37 -38.70 -1.62
CA GLN A 61 4.48 -39.62 -1.86
C GLN A 61 5.60 -39.36 -0.85
N ASN A 62 6.25 -40.41 -0.38
CA ASN A 62 7.39 -40.32 0.54
C ASN A 62 8.66 -39.89 -0.22
N SER A 63 8.76 -38.59 -0.51
CA SER A 63 9.86 -37.98 -1.28
C SER A 63 10.04 -36.51 -0.86
N GLU A 64 11.25 -35.97 -0.95
CA GLU A 64 11.58 -34.60 -0.53
C GLU A 64 11.04 -33.54 -1.50
N GLN A 65 9.72 -33.37 -1.55
CA GLN A 65 9.05 -32.49 -2.52
C GLN A 65 9.03 -31.03 -2.08
N LEU A 66 8.81 -30.77 -0.79
CA LEU A 66 8.89 -29.44 -0.21
C LEU A 66 9.98 -29.45 0.86
N LYS A 67 11.10 -28.80 0.58
CA LYS A 67 12.24 -28.66 1.47
C LYS A 67 12.20 -27.32 2.17
N ILE A 68 12.25 -27.32 3.50
CA ILE A 68 12.18 -26.11 4.31
C ILE A 68 13.40 -26.10 5.23
N SER A 69 14.47 -25.41 4.85
CA SER A 69 15.77 -25.50 5.53
C SER A 69 16.22 -26.96 5.69
N ARG A 70 16.03 -27.78 4.65
CA ARG A 70 16.36 -29.20 4.65
C ARG A 70 17.85 -29.39 4.88
N ARG A 71 18.21 -30.05 5.98
CA ARG A 71 19.60 -30.34 6.38
C ARG A 71 19.63 -31.62 7.23
N ASP A 72 20.38 -31.59 8.33
CA ASP A 72 20.58 -32.59 9.36
C ASP A 72 19.94 -31.97 10.61
N ALA A 73 18.63 -32.15 10.78
CA ALA A 73 17.77 -31.35 11.65
C ALA A 73 16.99 -32.23 12.64
N ASP A 74 16.57 -31.63 13.76
CA ASP A 74 15.88 -32.34 14.83
C ASP A 74 14.43 -31.86 14.97
N LEU A 75 13.45 -32.68 14.58
CA LEU A 75 12.03 -32.46 14.87
C LEU A 75 11.69 -32.93 16.28
N TYR A 76 11.00 -32.09 17.06
CA TYR A 76 10.52 -32.45 18.39
C TYR A 76 9.01 -32.52 18.49
N THR A 77 8.29 -31.59 17.84
CA THR A 77 6.84 -31.51 17.92
C THR A 77 6.26 -31.34 16.53
N LEU A 78 5.31 -32.20 16.18
CA LEU A 78 4.59 -32.19 14.91
C LEU A 78 3.09 -32.09 15.20
N LYS A 79 2.43 -31.13 14.56
CA LYS A 79 1.00 -30.92 14.72
C LYS A 79 0.31 -30.84 13.35
N ARG A 80 -0.96 -31.19 13.32
CA ARG A 80 -1.84 -31.10 12.15
C ARG A 80 -3.15 -30.42 12.52
N GLU A 81 -3.67 -29.58 11.64
CA GLU A 81 -5.01 -29.03 11.70
C GLU A 81 -5.67 -29.08 10.33
N GLU A 82 -6.97 -29.36 10.30
CA GLU A 82 -7.82 -29.15 9.13
C GLU A 82 -8.82 -28.07 9.52
N GLY A 83 -8.99 -27.08 8.65
CA GLY A 83 -9.70 -25.85 8.91
C GLY A 83 -10.38 -25.29 7.67
N THR A 84 -11.17 -24.23 7.84
CA THR A 84 -11.66 -23.39 6.76
C THR A 84 -11.22 -21.94 6.95
N LEU A 85 -11.00 -21.25 5.84
CA LEU A 85 -10.83 -19.81 5.76
C LEU A 85 -12.07 -19.26 5.07
N LEU A 86 -12.69 -18.24 5.68
CA LEU A 86 -13.93 -17.61 5.21
C LEU A 86 -15.10 -18.61 5.06
N GLU A 87 -15.19 -19.65 5.89
CA GLU A 87 -16.14 -20.80 5.80
C GLU A 87 -16.14 -21.53 4.44
N HIS A 88 -15.20 -21.22 3.55
CA HIS A 88 -15.24 -21.64 2.15
C HIS A 88 -13.98 -22.38 1.72
N TYR A 89 -12.82 -21.77 1.92
CA TYR A 89 -11.54 -22.32 1.49
C TYR A 89 -11.05 -23.32 2.53
N LYS A 90 -11.04 -24.60 2.18
CA LYS A 90 -10.50 -25.63 3.07
C LYS A 90 -8.98 -25.52 3.10
N PHE A 91 -8.40 -25.75 4.27
CA PHE A 91 -6.96 -25.87 4.40
C PHE A 91 -6.57 -27.05 5.28
N LEU A 92 -5.37 -27.57 5.00
CA LEU A 92 -4.63 -28.46 5.87
C LEU A 92 -3.38 -27.72 6.33
N ARG A 93 -3.19 -27.58 7.64
CA ARG A 93 -2.01 -26.98 8.25
C ARG A 93 -1.15 -28.05 8.91
N ILE A 94 0.14 -28.02 8.62
CA ILE A 94 1.16 -28.83 9.29
C ILE A 94 2.13 -27.88 9.98
N ARG A 95 2.32 -28.07 11.28
CA ARG A 95 3.30 -27.33 12.08
C ARG A 95 4.46 -28.21 12.49
N TRP A 96 5.66 -27.79 12.16
CA TRP A 96 6.91 -28.44 12.52
C TRP A 96 7.67 -27.57 13.52
N GLU A 97 8.05 -28.15 14.65
CA GLU A 97 8.79 -27.44 15.69
C GLU A 97 10.04 -28.23 16.08
N GLY A 98 11.21 -27.61 15.92
CA GLY A 98 12.48 -28.28 16.11
C GLY A 98 13.69 -27.37 15.95
N TYR A 99 14.79 -27.94 15.47
CA TYR A 99 16.08 -27.26 15.30
C TYR A 99 16.70 -27.62 13.95
N SER A 100 17.33 -26.65 13.28
CA SER A 100 17.90 -26.81 11.93
C SER A 100 19.26 -27.53 11.89
N ALA A 101 19.75 -27.98 13.05
CA ALA A 101 21.03 -28.66 13.20
C ALA A 101 20.95 -29.74 14.29
N HIS A 102 21.27 -30.98 13.93
CA HIS A 102 21.24 -32.15 14.79
C HIS A 102 22.05 -31.95 16.07
N GLY A 103 21.45 -32.32 17.20
CA GLY A 103 22.07 -32.23 18.53
C GLY A 103 22.31 -30.80 19.02
N ASN A 104 21.95 -29.79 18.24
CA ASN A 104 22.19 -28.39 18.55
C ASN A 104 20.88 -27.69 18.94
N ASN A 105 20.39 -27.98 20.14
CA ASN A 105 19.06 -27.54 20.61
C ASN A 105 19.11 -26.20 21.35
N ASN A 106 19.45 -25.12 20.66
CA ASN A 106 19.49 -23.78 21.25
C ASN A 106 18.75 -22.74 20.41
N ALA A 107 18.65 -21.51 20.91
CA ALA A 107 17.89 -20.45 20.25
C ALA A 107 18.42 -20.07 18.86
N SER A 108 19.72 -20.25 18.59
CA SER A 108 20.33 -19.84 17.31
C SER A 108 20.01 -20.79 16.15
N THR A 109 19.60 -22.02 16.44
CA THR A 109 19.22 -23.06 15.48
C THR A 109 17.73 -23.40 15.54
N ARG A 110 16.95 -22.69 16.38
CA ARG A 110 15.51 -22.94 16.50
C ARG A 110 14.82 -22.69 15.17
N LEU A 111 14.01 -23.65 14.74
CA LEU A 111 13.24 -23.58 13.51
C LEU A 111 11.80 -23.99 13.81
N ILE A 112 10.86 -23.13 13.49
CA ILE A 112 9.43 -23.39 13.64
C ILE A 112 8.73 -22.81 12.43
N TRP A 113 8.01 -23.67 11.70
CA TRP A 113 7.25 -23.26 10.53
C TRP A 113 5.88 -23.94 10.48
N ASP A 114 4.96 -23.24 9.83
CA ASP A 114 3.64 -23.72 9.44
C ASP A 114 3.59 -23.83 7.92
N ALA A 115 3.06 -24.94 7.41
CA ALA A 115 2.76 -25.15 6.00
C ALA A 115 1.25 -25.36 5.84
N LEU A 116 0.59 -24.48 5.09
CA LEU A 116 -0.80 -24.58 4.71
C LEU A 116 -0.91 -25.06 3.27
N PHE A 117 -1.83 -25.98 3.05
CA PHE A 117 -2.24 -26.48 1.74
C PHE A 117 -3.71 -26.15 1.58
N PHE A 118 -4.07 -25.29 0.63
CA PHE A 118 -5.45 -24.86 0.40
C PHE A 118 -6.13 -25.72 -0.66
N ASP A 119 -7.46 -25.82 -0.62
CA ASP A 119 -8.23 -26.49 -1.68
C ASP A 119 -8.19 -25.76 -3.02
N THR A 120 -7.75 -24.50 -3.04
CA THR A 120 -7.32 -23.79 -4.26
C THR A 120 -6.05 -24.37 -4.88
N ARG A 121 -5.37 -25.31 -4.20
CA ARG A 121 -4.03 -25.87 -4.48
C ARG A 121 -2.87 -24.97 -4.12
N ASP A 122 -3.12 -23.74 -3.67
CA ASP A 122 -2.04 -22.86 -3.23
C ASP A 122 -1.38 -23.40 -1.95
N ILE A 123 -0.08 -23.18 -1.83
CA ILE A 123 0.72 -23.56 -0.66
C ILE A 123 1.24 -22.30 0.00
N VAL A 124 1.01 -22.13 1.30
CA VAL A 124 1.51 -20.99 2.06
C VAL A 124 2.39 -21.49 3.20
N LEU A 125 3.62 -20.99 3.27
CA LEU A 125 4.53 -21.22 4.39
C LEU A 125 4.57 -19.98 5.27
N TYR A 126 4.59 -20.19 6.58
CA TYR A 126 4.82 -19.13 7.56
C TYR A 126 5.92 -19.53 8.54
N PHE A 127 6.87 -18.62 8.79
CA PHE A 127 8.05 -18.91 9.60
C PHE A 127 7.97 -18.21 10.96
N VAL A 128 7.59 -18.96 11.99
CA VAL A 128 7.48 -18.46 13.37
C VAL A 128 8.87 -18.21 13.96
N GLU A 129 9.79 -19.15 13.77
CA GLU A 129 11.19 -19.05 14.17
C GLU A 129 12.09 -19.52 13.04
N VAL A 130 13.18 -18.78 12.80
CA VAL A 130 14.19 -19.08 11.79
C VAL A 130 15.57 -19.00 12.45
N PRO A 131 16.52 -19.89 12.12
CA PRO A 131 17.88 -19.83 12.63
C PRO A 131 18.53 -18.45 12.42
N ALA A 132 19.27 -17.98 13.44
CA ALA A 132 19.83 -16.62 13.44
C ALA A 132 20.93 -16.43 12.39
N SER A 133 21.64 -17.50 12.03
CA SER A 133 22.70 -17.47 11.02
C SER A 133 22.25 -18.14 9.74
N SER A 134 22.49 -17.47 8.60
CA SER A 134 22.25 -18.04 7.26
C SER A 134 23.04 -19.35 7.03
N SER A 135 24.19 -19.53 7.68
CA SER A 135 24.96 -20.78 7.62
C SER A 135 24.26 -21.98 8.30
N SER A 136 23.21 -21.72 9.08
CA SER A 136 22.38 -22.72 9.75
C SER A 136 21.06 -22.98 9.02
N ILE A 137 20.87 -22.34 7.86
CA ILE A 137 19.72 -22.56 6.98
C ILE A 137 20.13 -23.56 5.90
N GLY A 138 19.36 -24.64 5.80
CA GLY A 138 19.53 -25.70 4.80
C GLY A 138 18.89 -25.35 3.46
N GLU A 139 18.71 -26.37 2.62
CA GLU A 139 18.08 -26.20 1.31
C GLU A 139 16.60 -25.83 1.45
N CYS A 140 16.16 -24.82 0.70
CA CYS A 140 14.76 -24.39 0.62
C CYS A 140 14.31 -24.47 -0.84
N GLY A 141 13.32 -25.32 -1.13
CA GLY A 141 12.78 -25.44 -2.49
C GLY A 141 11.52 -26.28 -2.59
N LEU A 142 10.66 -25.92 -3.55
CA LEU A 142 9.51 -26.73 -3.97
C LEU A 142 9.84 -27.44 -5.29
N TYR A 143 9.83 -28.76 -5.25
CA TYR A 143 10.11 -29.64 -6.40
C TYR A 143 8.80 -30.03 -7.08
N THR A 144 8.44 -29.23 -8.06
CA THR A 144 7.28 -29.42 -8.92
C THR A 144 7.53 -30.54 -9.95
N LYS A 145 6.62 -30.77 -10.90
CA LYS A 145 6.81 -31.81 -11.92
C LYS A 145 7.91 -31.44 -12.93
N SER A 146 8.01 -30.16 -13.31
CA SER A 146 9.00 -29.72 -14.32
C SER A 146 10.19 -28.93 -13.78
N LYS A 147 10.06 -28.27 -12.62
CA LYS A 147 11.09 -27.36 -12.08
C LYS A 147 11.25 -27.42 -10.55
N ASN A 148 12.41 -26.98 -10.08
CA ASN A 148 12.64 -26.66 -8.68
C ASN A 148 12.49 -25.15 -8.48
N ILE A 149 11.67 -24.74 -7.51
CA ILE A 149 11.43 -23.34 -7.16
C ILE A 149 12.17 -23.06 -5.85
N PRO A 150 13.37 -22.45 -5.89
CA PRO A 150 14.08 -22.05 -4.68
C PRO A 150 13.38 -20.86 -4.01
N PHE A 151 13.43 -20.79 -2.68
CA PHE A 151 12.90 -19.67 -1.90
C PHE A 151 13.81 -19.36 -0.72
N GLN A 152 13.58 -18.22 -0.07
CA GLN A 152 14.29 -17.82 1.15
C GLN A 152 13.31 -17.77 2.33
N ILE A 153 13.82 -18.01 3.53
CA ILE A 153 13.01 -18.00 4.76
C ILE A 153 13.41 -16.82 5.65
N ALA A 154 12.42 -16.19 6.28
CA ALA A 154 12.64 -15.09 7.21
C ALA A 154 11.57 -15.10 8.29
N LYS A 155 11.96 -14.78 9.53
CA LYS A 155 11.05 -14.77 10.68
C LYS A 155 9.88 -13.81 10.45
N GLY A 156 8.66 -14.29 10.72
CA GLY A 156 7.41 -13.55 10.57
C GLY A 156 7.02 -13.26 9.12
N LYS A 157 7.65 -13.92 8.15
CA LYS A 157 7.33 -13.78 6.72
C LYS A 157 6.60 -15.00 6.20
N THR A 158 5.80 -14.75 5.16
CA THR A 158 5.13 -15.76 4.36
C THR A 158 5.91 -16.04 3.08
N VAL A 159 5.85 -17.28 2.61
CA VAL A 159 6.28 -17.68 1.27
C VAL A 159 5.12 -18.42 0.63
N THR A 160 4.64 -17.94 -0.50
CA THR A 160 3.47 -18.49 -1.19
C THR A 160 3.88 -19.15 -2.50
N PHE A 161 3.31 -20.32 -2.76
CA PHE A 161 3.36 -20.97 -4.07
C PHE A 161 1.96 -20.95 -4.67
N LEU A 162 1.79 -20.14 -5.71
CA LEU A 162 0.53 -20.01 -6.45
C LEU A 162 0.45 -21.10 -7.50
N HIS A 163 -0.57 -21.94 -7.44
CA HIS A 163 -0.78 -23.00 -8.42
C HIS A 163 -0.96 -22.43 -9.83
N GLN A 164 -0.48 -23.16 -10.85
CA GLN A 164 -0.61 -22.76 -12.26
C GLN A 164 -1.48 -23.73 -13.06
N ASP A 165 -1.92 -24.82 -12.43
CA ASP A 165 -2.77 -25.84 -13.02
C ASP A 165 -3.58 -26.60 -11.96
N ASP A 166 -4.64 -27.27 -12.39
CA ASP A 166 -5.58 -27.95 -11.50
C ASP A 166 -5.06 -29.25 -10.86
N VAL A 167 -3.92 -29.76 -11.33
CA VAL A 167 -3.32 -31.04 -10.90
C VAL A 167 -2.05 -30.87 -10.05
N GLY A 168 -1.68 -29.62 -9.76
CA GLY A 168 -0.52 -29.26 -8.94
C GLY A 168 0.81 -29.64 -9.57
N ASN A 169 0.95 -29.53 -10.90
CA ASN A 169 2.21 -29.81 -11.60
C ASN A 169 3.18 -28.62 -11.57
N GLU A 170 2.65 -27.40 -11.61
CA GLU A 170 3.39 -26.16 -11.74
C GLU A 170 2.93 -25.10 -10.74
N TYR A 171 3.89 -24.29 -10.29
CA TYR A 171 3.69 -23.22 -9.31
C TYR A 171 4.52 -21.97 -9.67
N GLU A 172 4.08 -20.83 -9.16
CA GLU A 172 4.82 -19.57 -9.16
C GLU A 172 5.08 -19.12 -7.72
N LEU A 173 6.27 -18.59 -7.46
CA LEU A 173 6.64 -18.06 -6.14
C LEU A 173 6.08 -16.65 -5.98
N SER A 174 5.44 -16.38 -4.84
CA SER A 174 4.91 -15.06 -4.48
C SER A 174 5.28 -14.72 -3.05
N ASP A 175 5.62 -13.45 -2.81
CA ASP A 175 5.78 -12.89 -1.46
C ASP A 175 4.42 -12.46 -0.87
N ASP A 176 3.39 -12.30 -1.70
CA ASP A 176 2.03 -12.00 -1.30
C ASP A 176 1.22 -13.30 -1.06
N PRO A 177 0.23 -13.28 -0.14
CA PRO A 177 -0.67 -14.41 0.06
C PRO A 177 -1.56 -14.67 -1.18
N PRO A 178 -2.14 -15.87 -1.31
CA PRO A 178 -3.14 -16.13 -2.34
C PRO A 178 -4.30 -15.15 -2.22
N VAL A 179 -4.85 -14.75 -3.38
CA VAL A 179 -6.07 -13.94 -3.40
C VAL A 179 -7.25 -14.86 -3.15
N PHE A 180 -7.71 -14.89 -1.90
CA PHE A 180 -8.98 -15.49 -1.55
C PHE A 180 -10.08 -14.49 -1.95
N LEU A 181 -10.95 -14.91 -2.86
CA LEU A 181 -12.13 -14.14 -3.17
C LEU A 181 -13.09 -14.28 -2.01
N ASP A 182 -13.68 -13.18 -1.55
CA ASP A 182 -14.79 -13.28 -0.62
C ASP A 182 -15.85 -14.20 -1.27
N PRO A 183 -16.21 -15.34 -0.66
CA PRO A 183 -17.27 -16.21 -1.19
C PRO A 183 -18.66 -15.59 -0.99
N TYR A 184 -18.69 -14.35 -0.50
CA TYR A 184 -19.81 -13.61 0.01
C TYR A 184 -20.14 -12.45 -0.93
N ASN A 185 -21.42 -12.19 -1.07
CA ASN A 185 -21.89 -11.06 -1.83
C ASN A 185 -21.55 -9.77 -1.08
N ARG A 186 -20.57 -9.02 -1.56
CA ARG A 186 -20.20 -7.73 -0.98
C ARG A 186 -20.79 -6.57 -1.76
N ARG A 187 -21.17 -5.51 -1.05
CA ARG A 187 -21.85 -4.34 -1.62
C ARG A 187 -21.39 -3.07 -0.91
N TYR A 188 -21.16 -2.03 -1.71
CA TYR A 188 -20.83 -0.69 -1.25
C TYR A 188 -21.98 0.28 -1.54
N LEU A 189 -22.26 1.13 -0.56
CA LEU A 189 -23.11 2.32 -0.71
C LEU A 189 -22.37 3.54 -0.14
N PHE A 190 -22.82 4.72 -0.51
CA PHE A 190 -22.22 5.97 -0.04
C PHE A 190 -23.27 6.78 0.69
N LYS A 191 -22.84 7.55 1.68
CA LYS A 191 -23.72 8.42 2.45
C LYS A 191 -23.07 9.77 2.63
N ASP A 192 -23.82 10.86 2.49
CA ASP A 192 -23.30 12.19 2.79
C ASP A 192 -23.44 12.56 4.28
N GLY A 193 -22.95 13.74 4.66
CA GLY A 193 -23.05 14.25 6.02
C GLY A 193 -24.47 14.61 6.48
N GLU A 194 -25.45 14.69 5.57
CA GLU A 194 -26.86 14.93 5.87
C GLU A 194 -27.65 13.61 6.02
N GLY A 195 -27.03 12.49 5.64
CA GLY A 195 -27.59 11.14 5.77
C GLY A 195 -28.22 10.60 4.48
N MET A 196 -28.13 11.34 3.37
CA MET A 196 -28.63 10.89 2.07
C MET A 196 -27.78 9.74 1.54
N LEU A 197 -28.44 8.67 1.06
CA LEU A 197 -27.77 7.50 0.51
C LEU A 197 -27.56 7.65 -1.00
N TYR A 198 -26.47 7.07 -1.50
CA TYR A 198 -26.08 7.12 -2.90
C TYR A 198 -25.57 5.77 -3.36
N THR A 199 -25.87 5.46 -4.63
CA THR A 199 -25.24 4.40 -5.41
C THR A 199 -24.39 4.99 -6.55
N ILE A 200 -23.75 4.14 -7.35
CA ILE A 200 -23.10 4.51 -8.60
C ILE A 200 -23.93 3.99 -9.76
N THR A 201 -24.23 4.88 -10.71
CA THR A 201 -24.85 4.53 -11.99
C THR A 201 -24.13 5.34 -13.08
N ASP A 202 -23.75 4.69 -14.18
CA ASP A 202 -22.98 5.31 -15.27
C ASP A 202 -21.73 6.08 -14.76
N ASP A 203 -20.97 5.47 -13.84
CA ASP A 203 -19.77 6.02 -13.21
C ASP A 203 -20.00 7.33 -12.41
N ALA A 204 -21.24 7.62 -12.01
CA ALA A 204 -21.61 8.80 -11.24
C ALA A 204 -22.43 8.50 -9.98
N LEU A 205 -22.28 9.33 -8.94
CA LEU A 205 -23.11 9.26 -7.73
C LEU A 205 -24.57 9.57 -8.07
N THR A 206 -25.44 8.63 -7.75
CA THR A 206 -26.89 8.75 -7.93
C THR A 206 -27.57 8.63 -6.56
N PRO A 207 -28.37 9.63 -6.15
CA PRO A 207 -29.08 9.60 -4.87
C PRO A 207 -30.15 8.51 -4.84
N LEU A 208 -30.32 7.87 -3.68
CA LEU A 208 -31.36 6.90 -3.38
C LEU A 208 -32.51 7.56 -2.61
N GLU A 209 -33.75 7.12 -2.83
CA GLU A 209 -34.91 7.62 -2.06
C GLU A 209 -34.99 6.97 -0.67
N GLU A 210 -34.38 5.79 -0.54
CA GLU A 210 -34.31 5.00 0.67
C GLU A 210 -33.35 5.61 1.69
N THR A 211 -33.71 5.49 2.97
CA THR A 211 -32.93 6.05 4.09
C THR A 211 -32.53 5.01 5.13
N GLU A 212 -33.18 3.84 5.13
CA GLU A 212 -32.90 2.76 6.08
C GLU A 212 -31.85 1.79 5.51
N LEU A 213 -30.80 1.54 6.30
CA LEU A 213 -29.75 0.59 5.94
C LEU A 213 -30.20 -0.84 6.26
N THR A 214 -30.50 -1.60 5.21
CA THR A 214 -30.95 -3.01 5.26
C THR A 214 -30.12 -3.85 4.30
N ALA A 215 -30.07 -5.18 4.51
CA ALA A 215 -29.36 -6.08 3.60
C ALA A 215 -29.93 -6.00 2.18
N GLU A 216 -31.25 -5.94 2.05
CA GLU A 216 -31.98 -5.83 0.80
C GLU A 216 -31.60 -4.56 0.01
N LEU A 217 -31.38 -3.44 0.72
CA LEU A 217 -30.94 -2.20 0.08
C LEU A 217 -29.54 -2.36 -0.55
N PHE A 218 -28.61 -2.97 0.18
CA PHE A 218 -27.26 -3.23 -0.33
C PHE A 218 -27.30 -4.19 -1.51
N GLU A 219 -28.10 -5.25 -1.45
CA GLU A 219 -28.22 -6.19 -2.56
C GLU A 219 -28.78 -5.56 -3.84
N MET A 220 -29.78 -4.69 -3.70
CA MET A 220 -30.48 -4.05 -4.83
C MET A 220 -29.69 -2.89 -5.43
N TYR A 221 -29.10 -2.02 -4.59
CA TYR A 221 -28.49 -0.77 -5.04
C TYR A 221 -27.00 -0.69 -4.80
N GLY A 222 -26.41 -1.57 -3.99
CA GLY A 222 -24.98 -1.51 -3.73
C GLY A 222 -24.16 -1.93 -4.94
N VAL A 223 -22.95 -1.37 -5.05
CA VAL A 223 -21.99 -1.78 -6.09
C VAL A 223 -21.02 -2.83 -5.55
N PRO A 224 -20.58 -3.81 -6.37
CA PRO A 224 -19.75 -4.92 -5.89
C PRO A 224 -18.30 -4.51 -5.59
N ASP A 225 -17.82 -3.45 -6.26
CA ASP A 225 -16.46 -2.96 -6.14
C ASP A 225 -16.45 -1.48 -5.76
N LEU A 226 -15.47 -1.10 -4.94
CA LEU A 226 -15.31 0.29 -4.53
C LEU A 226 -14.90 1.14 -5.75
N PRO A 227 -15.66 2.19 -6.09
CA PRO A 227 -15.37 3.05 -7.24
C PRO A 227 -14.17 3.95 -6.97
N ASP A 228 -13.68 4.63 -8.01
CA ASP A 228 -12.65 5.67 -7.88
C ASP A 228 -13.13 6.76 -6.90
N GLY A 229 -12.31 7.07 -5.89
CA GLY A 229 -12.64 8.02 -4.83
C GLY A 229 -12.96 9.45 -5.33
N ASN A 230 -12.59 9.80 -6.56
CA ASN A 230 -12.93 11.07 -7.19
C ASN A 230 -14.45 11.29 -7.29
N VAL A 231 -15.25 10.22 -7.39
CA VAL A 231 -16.72 10.34 -7.41
C VAL A 231 -17.27 10.92 -6.11
N LEU A 232 -16.54 10.78 -5.00
CA LEU A 232 -16.98 11.23 -3.67
C LEU A 232 -16.60 12.69 -3.36
N LEU A 233 -15.76 13.33 -4.19
CA LEU A 233 -15.23 14.69 -3.91
C LEU A 233 -16.33 15.78 -3.84
N GLY A 234 -17.49 15.53 -4.46
CA GLY A 234 -18.63 16.43 -4.41
C GLY A 234 -19.44 16.36 -3.10
N LEU A 235 -19.29 15.29 -2.33
CA LEU A 235 -20.05 15.09 -1.09
C LEU A 235 -19.39 15.81 0.09
N LYS A 236 -20.22 16.37 0.97
CA LYS A 236 -19.75 16.90 2.26
C LYS A 236 -19.75 15.80 3.30
N ASN A 237 -18.62 15.60 3.97
CA ASN A 237 -18.43 14.58 5.02
C ASN A 237 -18.93 13.17 4.61
N PRO A 238 -18.46 12.61 3.48
CA PRO A 238 -18.97 11.33 3.01
C PRO A 238 -18.57 10.17 3.94
N SER A 239 -19.42 9.15 3.99
CA SER A 239 -19.16 7.83 4.55
C SER A 239 -19.24 6.78 3.45
N VAL A 240 -18.29 5.84 3.44
CA VAL A 240 -18.38 4.62 2.65
C VAL A 240 -18.99 3.54 3.52
N LEU A 241 -20.09 2.94 3.05
CA LEU A 241 -20.79 1.87 3.73
C LEU A 241 -20.44 0.55 3.05
N TYR A 242 -20.10 -0.46 3.84
CA TYR A 242 -19.73 -1.78 3.37
C TYR A 242 -20.64 -2.83 3.99
N TRP A 243 -21.12 -3.75 3.17
CA TRP A 243 -21.94 -4.89 3.57
C TRP A 243 -21.43 -6.16 2.90
N HIS A 244 -21.55 -7.28 3.60
CA HIS A 244 -21.41 -8.62 3.04
C HIS A 244 -22.43 -9.57 3.70
N ASP A 245 -22.81 -10.62 2.99
CA ASP A 245 -23.82 -11.61 3.42
C ASP A 245 -23.26 -12.72 4.35
N SER A 246 -22.24 -12.40 5.15
CA SER A 246 -21.61 -13.38 6.06
C SER A 246 -21.45 -12.89 7.49
N HIS A 247 -21.11 -13.83 8.37
CA HIS A 247 -20.81 -13.53 9.79
C HIS A 247 -19.35 -13.16 10.03
N ASN A 248 -18.56 -13.02 8.97
CA ASN A 248 -17.16 -12.68 9.08
C ASN A 248 -16.95 -11.25 9.59
N ARG A 249 -15.76 -11.00 10.13
CA ARG A 249 -15.32 -9.64 10.45
C ARG A 249 -15.15 -8.84 9.16
N PHE A 250 -15.58 -7.58 9.20
CA PHE A 250 -15.35 -6.63 8.10
C PHE A 250 -13.84 -6.41 7.84
N PRO A 251 -13.42 -6.29 6.57
CA PRO A 251 -12.03 -5.99 6.23
C PRO A 251 -11.63 -4.60 6.74
N ASP A 252 -10.35 -4.43 7.05
CA ASP A 252 -9.83 -3.12 7.44
C ASP A 252 -9.83 -2.17 6.23
N MET A 253 -10.58 -1.07 6.32
CA MET A 253 -10.63 -0.08 5.24
C MET A 253 -9.34 0.75 5.18
N LYS A 254 -8.59 0.64 4.08
CA LYS A 254 -7.40 1.46 3.81
C LYS A 254 -7.73 2.56 2.81
N ILE A 255 -7.87 3.80 3.29
CA ILE A 255 -8.06 4.99 2.45
C ILE A 255 -6.79 5.83 2.48
N SER A 256 -6.33 6.28 1.32
CA SER A 256 -5.40 7.40 1.21
C SER A 256 -6.14 8.62 0.68
N TYR A 257 -5.92 9.78 1.31
CA TYR A 257 -6.44 11.05 0.81
C TYR A 257 -5.30 12.07 0.76
N LYS A 258 -5.30 12.90 -0.28
CA LYS A 258 -4.35 14.01 -0.43
C LYS A 258 -5.12 15.32 -0.41
N GLY A 259 -4.95 16.09 0.68
CA GLY A 259 -5.43 17.47 0.72
C GLY A 259 -4.49 18.36 -0.08
N VAL A 260 -5.02 19.13 -1.03
CA VAL A 260 -4.28 20.20 -1.71
C VAL A 260 -4.67 21.53 -1.05
N PRO A 261 -3.72 22.31 -0.51
CA PRO A 261 -4.03 23.63 0.04
C PRO A 261 -4.68 24.53 -1.03
N LYS A 262 -5.61 25.38 -0.60
CA LYS A 262 -6.11 26.46 -1.45
C LYS A 262 -4.96 27.41 -1.80
N PRO A 263 -5.00 28.09 -2.97
CA PRO A 263 -4.02 29.11 -3.31
C PRO A 263 -3.86 30.13 -2.18
N GLN A 264 -2.61 30.45 -1.84
CA GLN A 264 -2.26 31.39 -0.78
C GLN A 264 -1.69 32.66 -1.39
N VAL A 265 -2.18 33.81 -0.93
CA VAL A 265 -1.68 35.12 -1.36
C VAL A 265 -0.74 35.67 -0.28
N ILE A 266 0.47 36.03 -0.68
CA ILE A 266 1.52 36.58 0.19
C ILE A 266 1.94 37.94 -0.37
N TYR A 267 2.29 38.88 0.51
CA TYR A 267 2.77 40.20 0.14
C TYR A 267 4.16 40.42 0.71
N SER A 268 5.05 41.05 -0.06
CA SER A 268 6.30 41.59 0.51
C SER A 268 5.99 42.80 1.38
N GLU A 269 6.97 43.22 2.19
CA GLU A 269 7.00 44.58 2.72
C GLU A 269 7.21 45.61 1.60
N ASP A 270 7.04 46.89 1.92
CA ASP A 270 7.36 47.98 0.99
C ASP A 270 8.89 48.09 0.85
N ILE A 271 9.38 47.97 -0.37
CA ILE A 271 10.80 48.13 -0.71
C ILE A 271 11.02 49.60 -1.08
N ASP A 272 11.85 50.27 -0.29
CA ASP A 272 12.15 51.69 -0.46
C ASP A 272 13.14 51.91 -1.62
N MET A 273 12.77 52.81 -2.52
CA MET A 273 13.55 53.25 -3.67
C MET A 273 13.78 54.77 -3.63
N SER A 274 13.63 55.42 -2.48
CA SER A 274 13.70 56.87 -2.36
C SER A 274 15.12 57.44 -2.26
N ASP A 275 16.14 56.59 -2.09
CA ASP A 275 17.53 57.01 -2.07
C ASP A 275 17.95 57.61 -3.43
N ALA A 276 18.64 58.75 -3.40
CA ALA A 276 19.03 59.48 -4.60
C ALA A 276 20.02 58.71 -5.49
N SER A 277 20.71 57.70 -4.95
CA SER A 277 21.58 56.82 -5.73
C SER A 277 20.80 55.84 -6.61
N ILE A 278 19.54 55.55 -6.31
CA ILE A 278 18.69 54.62 -7.05
C ILE A 278 18.02 55.36 -8.22
N LEU A 279 18.38 54.97 -9.44
CA LEU A 279 17.83 55.49 -10.69
C LEU A 279 16.64 54.67 -11.22
N GLY A 280 16.49 53.43 -10.75
CA GLY A 280 15.42 52.53 -11.18
C GLY A 280 15.74 51.07 -10.85
N ILE A 281 15.06 50.14 -11.53
CA ILE A 281 15.26 48.69 -11.37
C ILE A 281 16.02 48.16 -12.60
N GLU A 282 17.12 47.46 -12.36
CA GLU A 282 17.89 46.78 -13.40
C GLU A 282 17.20 45.48 -13.80
N LYS A 283 16.90 44.65 -12.78
CA LYS A 283 16.25 43.35 -12.96
C LYS A 283 15.65 42.85 -11.64
N VAL A 284 14.81 41.84 -11.77
CA VAL A 284 14.26 41.06 -10.65
C VAL A 284 14.62 39.60 -10.86
N THR A 285 15.03 38.91 -9.80
CA THR A 285 15.26 37.45 -9.82
C THR A 285 14.49 36.78 -8.70
N CYS A 286 13.90 35.62 -9.00
CA CYS A 286 13.00 34.92 -8.07
C CYS A 286 13.48 33.48 -7.83
N ASP A 287 13.49 33.06 -6.57
CA ASP A 287 13.64 31.65 -6.18
C ASP A 287 12.29 31.15 -5.68
N CYS A 288 11.55 30.48 -6.55
CA CYS A 288 10.18 30.03 -6.31
C CYS A 288 9.80 28.83 -7.20
N ASP A 289 8.66 28.22 -6.89
CA ASP A 289 8.03 27.23 -7.74
C ASP A 289 7.56 27.82 -9.08
N GLU A 290 7.47 27.00 -10.14
CA GLU A 290 7.10 27.45 -11.49
C GLU A 290 5.66 27.97 -11.60
N LYS A 291 4.78 27.57 -10.67
CA LYS A 291 3.36 27.98 -10.64
C LYS A 291 3.14 29.22 -9.78
N CYS A 292 4.17 29.74 -9.12
CA CYS A 292 4.10 31.00 -8.38
C CYS A 292 3.76 32.15 -9.34
N LEU A 293 2.71 32.89 -9.02
CA LEU A 293 2.28 34.05 -9.80
C LEU A 293 2.62 35.35 -9.08
N PHE A 294 3.07 36.33 -9.86
CA PHE A 294 3.58 37.60 -9.36
C PHE A 294 2.68 38.77 -9.78
N ALA A 295 2.58 39.76 -8.91
CA ALA A 295 2.12 41.10 -9.28
C ALA A 295 2.93 42.15 -8.51
N VAL A 296 3.01 43.34 -9.08
CA VAL A 296 3.83 44.44 -8.56
C VAL A 296 2.95 45.65 -8.30
N SER A 297 3.16 46.30 -7.17
CA SER A 297 2.55 47.56 -6.81
C SER A 297 3.61 48.65 -6.75
N PHE A 298 3.26 49.83 -7.28
CA PHE A 298 4.06 51.06 -7.17
C PHE A 298 3.39 52.11 -6.26
N ASP A 299 2.32 51.74 -5.56
CA ASP A 299 1.48 52.65 -4.77
C ASP A 299 1.11 52.09 -3.39
N ARG A 300 2.03 51.30 -2.81
CA ARG A 300 1.91 50.66 -1.48
C ARG A 300 0.73 49.69 -1.36
N GLY A 301 0.45 48.95 -2.43
CA GLY A 301 -0.52 47.86 -2.49
C GLY A 301 -1.93 48.30 -2.87
N LYS A 302 -2.13 49.52 -3.39
CA LYS A 302 -3.47 49.96 -3.85
C LYS A 302 -3.79 49.43 -5.25
N THR A 303 -2.78 49.28 -6.10
CA THR A 303 -2.91 48.69 -7.43
C THR A 303 -1.85 47.64 -7.70
N TRP A 304 -2.28 46.52 -8.25
CA TRP A 304 -1.42 45.41 -8.64
C TRP A 304 -1.34 45.32 -10.15
N LEU A 305 -0.11 45.35 -10.66
CA LEU A 305 0.21 45.33 -12.09
C LEU A 305 1.04 44.10 -12.43
N GLY A 306 0.92 43.62 -13.66
CA GLY A 306 1.87 42.72 -14.27
C GLY A 306 2.26 43.20 -15.66
N TYR A 307 3.40 42.72 -16.13
CA TYR A 307 3.92 43.04 -17.44
C TYR A 307 3.58 41.92 -18.42
N VAL A 308 2.64 42.18 -19.32
CA VAL A 308 2.12 41.20 -20.28
C VAL A 308 2.09 41.84 -21.66
N ASN A 309 2.62 41.14 -22.68
CA ASN A 309 2.68 41.62 -24.07
C ASN A 309 3.29 43.02 -24.20
N ASN A 310 4.42 43.25 -23.52
CA ASN A 310 5.15 44.51 -23.47
C ASN A 310 4.34 45.71 -22.94
N LYS A 311 3.39 45.47 -22.03
CA LYS A 311 2.59 46.51 -21.38
C LYS A 311 2.30 46.17 -19.93
N TRP A 312 2.24 47.21 -19.09
CA TRP A 312 1.72 47.10 -17.73
C TRP A 312 0.19 46.98 -17.74
N VAL A 313 -0.32 45.87 -17.21
CA VAL A 313 -1.75 45.55 -17.13
C VAL A 313 -2.15 45.39 -15.66
N LYS A 314 -3.33 45.88 -15.30
CA LYS A 314 -3.87 45.73 -13.94
C LYS A 314 -4.39 44.30 -13.71
N PHE A 315 -3.97 43.71 -12.60
CA PHE A 315 -4.41 42.40 -12.14
C PHE A 315 -5.46 42.51 -11.03
N THR A 316 -6.35 41.51 -10.95
CA THR A 316 -7.26 41.31 -9.82
C THR A 316 -6.50 40.64 -8.66
N GLU A 317 -7.01 40.78 -7.43
CA GLU A 317 -6.27 40.38 -6.22
C GLU A 317 -6.10 38.87 -6.03
N GLU A 318 -7.02 38.05 -6.54
CA GLU A 318 -7.21 36.70 -5.99
C GLU A 318 -6.76 35.55 -6.92
N SER A 319 -6.48 35.80 -8.20
CA SER A 319 -6.18 34.70 -9.14
C SER A 319 -5.36 35.06 -10.39
N SER A 320 -4.85 36.29 -10.47
CA SER A 320 -4.09 36.73 -11.63
C SER A 320 -2.67 37.12 -11.25
N GLY A 321 -1.74 36.91 -12.15
CA GLY A 321 -0.35 37.27 -11.96
C GLY A 321 0.46 36.88 -13.19
N MET A 322 1.67 37.40 -13.27
CA MET A 322 2.64 37.02 -14.29
C MET A 322 3.50 35.88 -13.76
N SER A 323 3.98 35.01 -14.64
CA SER A 323 4.86 33.90 -14.25
C SER A 323 6.23 34.42 -13.80
N ARG A 324 7.01 33.55 -13.13
CA ARG A 324 8.44 33.79 -12.85
C ARG A 324 9.21 34.29 -14.08
N ALA A 325 9.07 33.58 -15.20
CA ALA A 325 9.77 33.95 -16.44
C ALA A 325 9.36 35.35 -16.94
N ALA A 326 8.10 35.75 -16.73
CA ALA A 326 7.63 37.06 -17.15
C ALA A 326 8.15 38.20 -16.27
N ILE A 327 8.20 38.03 -14.95
CA ILE A 327 8.75 39.06 -14.04
C ILE A 327 10.27 39.21 -14.20
N GLU A 328 10.99 38.10 -14.41
CA GLU A 328 12.46 38.11 -14.65
C GLU A 328 12.82 38.68 -16.03
N ALA A 329 11.87 38.70 -16.98
CA ALA A 329 12.07 39.24 -18.33
C ALA A 329 11.72 40.73 -18.49
N VAL A 330 11.23 41.40 -17.44
CA VAL A 330 10.92 42.84 -17.50
C VAL A 330 12.22 43.61 -17.63
N SER A 331 12.37 44.36 -18.73
CA SER A 331 13.57 45.17 -18.99
C SER A 331 13.64 46.40 -18.09
N SER A 332 14.84 46.94 -17.90
CA SER A 332 15.08 48.21 -17.22
C SER A 332 14.23 49.35 -17.79
N ASP A 333 14.10 49.44 -19.11
CA ASP A 333 13.26 50.44 -19.78
C ASP A 333 11.78 50.31 -19.39
N ALA A 334 11.27 49.08 -19.31
CA ALA A 334 9.89 48.81 -18.92
C ALA A 334 9.65 49.12 -17.43
N TRP A 335 10.64 48.84 -16.58
CA TRP A 335 10.61 49.26 -15.18
C TRP A 335 10.59 50.77 -15.04
N ALA A 336 11.37 51.50 -15.84
CA ALA A 336 11.45 52.96 -15.82
C ALA A 336 10.12 53.65 -16.17
N GLU A 337 9.16 52.97 -16.82
CA GLU A 337 7.82 53.53 -17.05
C GLU A 337 7.02 53.72 -15.75
N LYS A 338 7.35 52.98 -14.69
CA LYS A 338 6.57 52.94 -13.43
C LYS A 338 7.42 53.18 -12.18
N ALA A 339 8.61 52.62 -12.14
CA ALA A 339 9.50 52.56 -10.98
C ALA A 339 10.52 53.71 -10.97
N THR A 340 10.05 54.96 -11.09
CA THR A 340 10.94 56.13 -11.21
C THR A 340 11.39 56.71 -9.87
N THR A 341 10.54 56.67 -8.84
CA THR A 341 10.84 57.05 -7.44
C THR A 341 9.79 56.42 -6.51
N GLY A 342 10.12 56.20 -5.23
CA GLY A 342 9.13 55.84 -4.20
C GLY A 342 9.31 54.44 -3.62
N THR A 343 8.28 53.59 -3.70
CA THR A 343 8.27 52.26 -3.08
C THR A 343 7.72 51.21 -4.03
N ILE A 344 8.33 50.03 -4.08
CA ILE A 344 7.82 48.85 -4.79
C ILE A 344 7.35 47.79 -3.80
N LYS A 345 6.29 47.07 -4.16
CA LYS A 345 5.75 45.96 -3.37
C LYS A 345 5.40 44.79 -4.27
N TYR A 346 5.66 43.57 -3.82
CA TYR A 346 5.33 42.35 -4.55
C TYR A 346 4.14 41.62 -3.91
N ARG A 347 3.32 41.00 -4.75
CA ARG A 347 2.33 40.00 -4.38
C ARG A 347 2.68 38.69 -5.04
N PHE A 348 2.56 37.62 -4.26
CA PHE A 348 2.81 36.24 -4.67
C PHE A 348 1.52 35.43 -4.51
N VAL A 349 1.22 34.55 -5.46
CA VAL A 349 0.17 33.55 -5.32
C VAL A 349 0.80 32.17 -5.43
N LEU A 350 0.85 31.46 -4.31
CA LEU A 350 1.34 30.09 -4.22
C LEU A 350 0.17 29.12 -4.42
N SER A 351 0.34 28.13 -5.29
CA SER A 351 -0.72 27.15 -5.60
C SER A 351 -0.19 25.73 -5.56
N GLY A 352 -1.05 24.79 -5.14
CA GLY A 352 -0.71 23.37 -5.11
C GLY A 352 -0.03 22.94 -3.81
N ALA A 353 0.28 21.65 -3.71
CA ALA A 353 0.85 21.05 -2.50
C ALA A 353 2.31 21.46 -2.24
N ASP A 354 3.04 21.82 -3.31
CA ASP A 354 4.49 22.05 -3.30
C ASP A 354 4.86 23.50 -3.66
N GLY A 355 3.89 24.43 -3.57
CA GLY A 355 4.10 25.84 -3.89
C GLY A 355 5.03 26.51 -2.88
N PHE A 356 6.04 27.23 -3.36
CA PHE A 356 7.02 27.90 -2.50
C PHE A 356 7.57 29.18 -3.13
N ILE A 357 8.00 30.10 -2.26
CA ILE A 357 8.85 31.22 -2.62
C ILE A 357 9.86 31.43 -1.49
N THR A 358 11.14 31.43 -1.85
CA THR A 358 12.23 31.63 -0.90
C THR A 358 12.69 33.07 -0.94
N ASN A 359 12.99 33.59 -2.13
CA ASN A 359 13.59 34.91 -2.31
C ASN A 359 13.04 35.62 -3.55
N VAL A 360 12.94 36.95 -3.45
CA VAL A 360 12.78 37.85 -4.60
C VAL A 360 13.79 38.96 -4.42
N ILE A 361 14.71 39.06 -5.36
CA ILE A 361 15.82 40.01 -5.33
C ILE A 361 15.55 41.06 -6.39
N THR A 362 15.54 42.33 -5.98
CA THR A 362 15.43 43.48 -6.87
C THR A 362 16.80 44.14 -6.95
N ASP A 363 17.42 44.10 -8.12
CA ASP A 363 18.69 44.78 -8.38
C ASP A 363 18.39 46.19 -8.89
N PHE A 364 18.95 47.21 -8.24
CA PHE A 364 18.74 48.60 -8.59
C PHE A 364 19.77 49.09 -9.61
N LEU A 365 19.31 49.92 -10.55
CA LEU A 365 20.20 50.76 -11.34
C LEU A 365 20.65 51.91 -10.46
N ASN A 366 21.97 52.06 -10.28
CA ASN A 366 22.53 53.12 -9.45
C ASN A 366 23.33 54.12 -10.29
N THR A 367 23.47 55.36 -9.78
CA THR A 367 24.49 56.28 -10.27
C THR A 367 25.87 55.66 -10.10
N GLU A 368 26.66 55.55 -11.17
CA GLU A 368 28.07 55.15 -11.05
C GLU A 368 28.80 56.12 -10.10
N GLU A 369 29.60 55.60 -9.17
CA GLU A 369 30.49 56.40 -8.30
C GLU A 369 31.58 57.14 -9.09
#